data_AF-A0A928VML3-F1
#
_entry.id   AF-A0A928VML3-F1
#
_cell.length_a   1.000
_cell.length_b   1.000
_cell.length_c   1.000
_cell.angle_alpha   90.00
_cell.angle_beta   90.00
_cell.angle_gamma   90.00
#
_symmetry.space_group_name_H-M   'P 1'
#
loop_
_entity.id
_entity.type
_entity.pdbx_description
1 polymer ?
#
loop_
_entity_poly.entity_id
_entity_poly.type
_entity_poly.pdbx_seq_one_letter_code
_entity_poly.pdbx_strand_id
1 'polypeptide(L)'
;MDLATYQTASRQTALYPDRDSNLWYPTLGLIGEFQEWKLATGDDKPKEAGDVAWYCAQICSELKTDIDTALTHTNPDLSEAEILMLLAEGVKKWHRDGGDDTKRTNILTAVGCIWTTAVQQATIAQTTDLLQANIDKLRDRQARGVLHGSGDNR
;
A
#
# COMPACT_ATOMS: atom_id res chain seq x y z
N MET A 1 8.88 14.81 -2.93
CA MET A 1 7.72 14.41 -3.74
C MET A 1 6.49 14.36 -2.84
N ASP A 2 5.39 14.95 -3.27
CA ASP A 2 4.10 14.87 -2.56
C ASP A 2 3.36 13.55 -2.85
N LEU A 3 2.30 13.30 -2.08
CA LEU A 3 1.51 12.05 -2.12
C LEU A 3 0.80 11.84 -3.45
N ALA A 4 0.21 12.88 -4.04
CA ALA A 4 -0.49 12.79 -5.32
C ALA A 4 0.47 12.43 -6.46
N THR A 5 1.65 13.06 -6.48
CA THR A 5 2.73 12.76 -7.43
C THR A 5 3.23 11.34 -7.23
N TYR A 6 3.43 10.90 -5.98
CA TYR A 6 3.84 9.53 -5.68
C TYR A 6 2.81 8.50 -6.15
N GLN A 7 1.53 8.69 -5.86
CA GLN A 7 0.47 7.76 -6.27
C GLN A 7 0.40 7.65 -7.80
N THR A 8 0.51 8.77 -8.51
CA THR A 8 0.54 8.79 -9.98
C THR A 8 1.76 8.06 -10.52
N ALA A 9 2.95 8.32 -9.97
CA ALA A 9 4.19 7.70 -10.40
C ALA A 9 4.21 6.19 -10.11
N SER A 10 3.78 5.77 -8.91
CA SER A 10 3.74 4.36 -8.51
C SER A 10 2.77 3.55 -9.37
N ARG A 11 1.67 4.16 -9.81
CA ARG A 11 0.71 3.51 -10.72
C ARG A 11 1.33 3.14 -12.06
N GLN A 12 2.32 3.89 -12.55
CA GLN A 12 3.04 3.59 -13.80
C GLN A 12 3.96 2.36 -13.69
N THR A 13 4.28 1.95 -12.46
CA THR A 13 5.08 0.76 -12.18
C THR A 13 4.21 -0.46 -11.83
N ALA A 14 2.88 -0.31 -11.80
CA ALA A 14 1.97 -1.38 -11.43
C ALA A 14 1.81 -2.42 -12.54
N LEU A 15 2.33 -3.62 -12.28
CA LEU A 15 2.28 -4.80 -13.14
C LEU A 15 1.64 -5.97 -12.38
N TYR A 16 0.35 -6.18 -12.59
CA TYR A 16 -0.40 -7.32 -12.10
C TYR A 16 -1.70 -7.53 -12.91
N PRO A 17 -2.31 -8.74 -12.89
CA PRO A 17 -3.51 -9.05 -13.67
C PRO A 17 -4.70 -8.16 -13.33
N ASP A 18 -5.56 -7.88 -14.30
CA ASP A 18 -6.84 -7.18 -14.13
C ASP A 18 -6.72 -5.83 -13.40
N ARG A 19 -5.59 -5.13 -13.60
CA ARG A 19 -5.38 -3.77 -13.08
C ARG A 19 -6.57 -2.88 -13.41
N ASP A 20 -6.95 -2.03 -12.46
CA ASP A 20 -8.15 -1.19 -12.49
C ASP A 20 -9.48 -1.92 -12.17
N SER A 21 -9.42 -3.24 -11.94
CA SER A 21 -10.53 -4.06 -11.45
C SER A 21 -10.08 -5.12 -10.42
N ASN A 22 -8.93 -4.93 -9.79
CA ASN A 22 -8.31 -5.95 -8.95
C ASN A 22 -7.82 -5.39 -7.62
N LEU A 23 -8.67 -5.46 -6.60
CA LEU A 23 -8.30 -5.16 -5.21
C LEU A 23 -7.58 -6.32 -4.52
N TRP A 24 -7.76 -7.56 -5.00
CA TRP A 24 -7.19 -8.75 -4.36
C TRP A 24 -5.66 -8.71 -4.36
N TYR A 25 -5.07 -8.48 -5.54
CA TYR A 25 -3.63 -8.49 -5.71
C TYR A 25 -2.92 -7.47 -4.78
N PRO A 26 -3.24 -6.16 -4.84
CA PRO A 26 -2.55 -5.20 -3.99
C PRO A 26 -2.88 -5.36 -2.51
N THR A 27 -4.04 -5.94 -2.17
CA THR A 27 -4.41 -6.20 -0.77
C THR A 27 -3.59 -7.34 -0.16
N LEU A 28 -3.48 -8.46 -0.86
CA LEU A 28 -2.68 -9.59 -0.40
C LEU A 28 -1.19 -9.24 -0.36
N GLY A 29 -0.72 -8.46 -1.35
CA GLY A 29 0.61 -7.89 -1.34
C GLY A 29 0.85 -6.96 -0.15
N LEU A 30 -0.08 -6.03 0.15
CA LEU A 30 0.02 -5.15 1.32
C LEU A 30 0.20 -5.93 2.62
N ILE A 31 -0.57 -7.01 2.81
CA ILE A 31 -0.46 -7.86 4.00
C ILE A 31 0.94 -8.48 4.10
N GLY A 32 1.48 -8.97 2.98
CA GLY A 32 2.84 -9.49 2.89
C GLY A 32 3.90 -8.47 3.26
N GLU A 33 3.92 -7.32 2.56
CA GLU A 33 4.91 -6.26 2.79
C GLU A 33 4.81 -5.67 4.20
N PHE A 34 3.60 -5.59 4.77
CA PHE A 34 3.44 -5.10 6.12
C PHE A 34 4.10 -6.03 7.14
N GLN A 35 4.00 -7.35 6.93
CA GLN A 35 4.70 -8.32 7.75
C GLN A 35 6.23 -8.28 7.54
N GLU A 36 6.70 -8.09 6.31
CA GLU A 36 8.13 -7.91 6.00
C GLU A 36 8.69 -6.68 6.71
N TRP A 37 7.98 -5.55 6.60
CA TRP A 37 8.32 -4.34 7.30
C TRP A 37 8.43 -4.58 8.81
N LYS A 38 7.49 -5.30 9.43
CA LYS A 38 7.55 -5.61 10.86
C LYS A 38 8.81 -6.37 11.25
N LEU A 39 9.22 -7.34 10.44
CA LEU A 39 10.40 -8.18 10.67
C LEU A 39 11.72 -7.48 10.31
N ALA A 40 11.67 -6.46 9.45
CA ALA A 40 12.87 -5.73 9.03
C ALA A 40 13.51 -4.95 10.17
N THR A 41 14.83 -4.81 10.06
CA THR A 41 15.69 -4.07 10.99
C THR A 41 16.75 -3.29 10.21
N GLY A 42 17.39 -2.30 10.84
CA GLY A 42 18.45 -1.52 10.22
C GLY A 42 18.04 -0.84 8.91
N ASP A 43 18.91 -0.93 7.90
CA ASP A 43 18.76 -0.25 6.60
C ASP A 43 17.64 -0.82 5.72
N ASP A 44 17.08 -1.99 6.08
CA ASP A 44 15.98 -2.59 5.33
C ASP A 44 14.63 -2.04 5.76
N LYS A 45 14.49 -1.56 7.01
CA LYS A 45 13.22 -1.04 7.54
C LYS A 45 12.60 0.06 6.66
N PRO A 46 13.35 1.07 6.16
CA PRO A 46 12.79 2.09 5.27
C PRO A 46 12.45 1.55 3.88
N LYS A 47 13.16 0.52 3.39
CA LYS A 47 12.89 -0.09 2.08
C LYS A 47 11.55 -0.81 2.11
N GLU A 48 11.31 -1.62 3.13
CA GLU A 48 10.05 -2.33 3.33
C GLU A 48 8.89 -1.35 3.57
N ALA A 49 9.12 -0.26 4.31
CA ALA A 49 8.12 0.79 4.48
C ALA A 49 7.73 1.46 3.14
N GLY A 50 8.69 1.60 2.22
CA GLY A 50 8.43 2.04 0.86
C GLY A 50 7.57 1.06 0.06
N ASP A 51 7.75 -0.23 0.26
CA ASP A 51 6.94 -1.26 -0.42
C ASP A 51 5.51 -1.31 0.17
N VAL A 52 5.36 -1.16 1.48
CA VAL A 52 4.05 -0.92 2.12
C VAL A 52 3.37 0.33 1.54
N ALA A 53 4.09 1.46 1.43
CA ALA A 53 3.56 2.69 0.85
C ALA A 53 3.05 2.48 -0.59
N TRP A 54 3.78 1.67 -1.38
CA TRP A 54 3.41 1.38 -2.76
C TRP A 54 2.08 0.63 -2.85
N TYR A 55 1.87 -0.39 -2.02
CA TYR A 55 0.61 -1.14 -2.03
C TYR A 55 -0.56 -0.33 -1.49
N CYS A 56 -0.36 0.50 -0.46
CA CYS A 56 -1.38 1.46 -0.03
C CYS A 56 -1.82 2.36 -1.20
N ALA A 57 -0.87 2.88 -1.98
CA ALA A 57 -1.17 3.70 -3.16
C ALA A 57 -1.89 2.91 -4.27
N GLN A 58 -1.57 1.62 -4.47
CA GLN A 58 -2.28 0.79 -5.43
C GLN A 58 -3.72 0.51 -5.01
N ILE A 59 -3.99 0.22 -3.73
CA ILE A 59 -5.36 0.01 -3.24
C ILE A 59 -6.20 1.29 -3.44
N CYS A 60 -5.65 2.46 -3.11
CA CYS A 60 -6.34 3.74 -3.37
C CYS A 60 -6.61 3.95 -4.87
N SER A 61 -5.66 3.60 -5.74
CA SER A 61 -5.81 3.70 -7.20
C SER A 61 -6.84 2.73 -7.78
N GLU A 62 -6.96 1.52 -7.23
CA GLU A 62 -8.02 0.57 -7.58
C GLU A 62 -9.40 1.08 -7.11
N LEU A 63 -9.47 1.67 -5.93
CA LEU A 63 -10.68 2.32 -5.39
C LEU A 63 -11.04 3.64 -6.08
N LYS A 64 -10.20 4.14 -7.00
CA LYS A 64 -10.36 5.44 -7.68
C LYS A 64 -10.44 6.61 -6.70
N THR A 65 -9.53 6.62 -5.73
CA THR A 65 -9.45 7.67 -4.70
C THR A 65 -7.99 8.04 -4.41
N ASP A 66 -7.81 9.22 -3.85
CA ASP A 66 -6.50 9.74 -3.49
C ASP A 66 -6.03 9.15 -2.16
N ILE A 67 -4.73 8.89 -2.04
CA ILE A 67 -4.15 8.34 -0.82
C ILE A 67 -4.36 9.27 0.38
N ASP A 68 -4.38 10.59 0.19
CA ASP A 68 -4.76 11.56 1.21
C ASP A 68 -6.13 11.25 1.83
N THR A 69 -7.07 10.73 1.04
CA THR A 69 -8.39 10.31 1.54
C THR A 69 -8.27 9.12 2.49
N ALA A 70 -7.37 8.17 2.25
CA ALA A 70 -7.12 7.09 3.21
C ALA A 70 -6.47 7.63 4.49
N LEU A 71 -5.60 8.63 4.40
CA LEU A 71 -4.92 9.21 5.58
C LEU A 71 -5.85 10.01 6.49
N THR A 72 -7.02 10.45 6.00
CA THR A 72 -8.08 11.01 6.85
C THR A 72 -8.92 9.94 7.57
N HIS A 73 -8.82 8.68 7.14
CA HIS A 73 -9.49 7.53 7.75
C HIS A 73 -8.47 6.74 8.56
N THR A 74 -8.25 7.15 9.81
CA THR A 74 -7.39 6.41 10.73
C THR A 74 -8.13 6.18 12.04
N ASN A 75 -7.81 5.06 12.70
CA ASN A 75 -8.30 4.75 14.03
C ASN A 75 -7.15 4.16 14.85
N PRO A 76 -6.56 4.94 15.78
CA PRO A 76 -5.42 4.50 16.59
C PRO A 76 -5.80 3.45 17.64
N ASP A 77 -7.08 3.23 17.91
CA ASP A 77 -7.55 2.28 18.92
C ASP A 77 -7.65 0.85 18.38
N LEU A 78 -7.56 0.66 17.06
CA LEU A 78 -7.60 -0.67 16.44
C LEU A 78 -6.28 -1.40 16.64
N SER A 79 -6.38 -2.65 17.08
CA SER A 79 -5.26 -3.58 17.03
C SER A 79 -4.88 -3.94 15.60
N GLU A 80 -3.66 -4.44 15.41
CA GLU A 80 -3.21 -4.93 14.12
C GLU A 80 -4.12 -6.01 13.53
N ALA A 81 -4.57 -6.96 14.35
CA ALA A 81 -5.45 -8.03 13.89
C ALA A 81 -6.79 -7.47 13.40
N GLU A 82 -7.33 -6.44 14.07
CA GLU A 82 -8.54 -5.76 13.64
C GLU A 82 -8.33 -4.99 12.34
N ILE A 83 -7.20 -4.31 12.16
CA ILE A 83 -6.84 -3.60 10.93
C ILE A 83 -6.78 -4.58 9.74
N LEU A 84 -6.06 -5.69 9.89
CA LEU A 84 -5.92 -6.70 8.83
C LEU A 84 -7.27 -7.37 8.52
N MET A 85 -8.08 -7.64 9.54
CA MET A 85 -9.43 -8.20 9.36
C MET A 85 -10.35 -7.21 8.65
N LEU A 86 -10.28 -5.92 8.99
CA LEU A 86 -11.05 -4.86 8.37
C LEU A 86 -10.73 -4.75 6.87
N LEU A 87 -9.45 -4.83 6.52
CA LEU A 87 -8.99 -4.84 5.13
C LEU A 87 -9.50 -6.08 4.38
N ALA A 88 -9.24 -7.27 4.91
CA ALA A 88 -9.57 -8.54 4.28
C ALA A 88 -11.09 -8.71 4.08
N GLU A 89 -11.88 -8.43 5.12
CA GLU A 89 -13.34 -8.51 5.03
C GLU A 89 -13.93 -7.43 4.12
N GLY A 90 -13.36 -6.22 4.14
CA GLY A 90 -13.76 -5.13 3.26
C GLY A 90 -13.60 -5.51 1.79
N VAL A 91 -12.42 -5.99 1.40
CA VAL A 91 -12.12 -6.39 0.02
C VAL A 91 -12.92 -7.62 -0.40
N LYS A 92 -13.07 -8.62 0.48
CA LYS A 92 -13.90 -9.80 0.20
C LYS A 92 -15.35 -9.42 -0.08
N LYS A 93 -15.95 -8.56 0.76
CA LYS A 93 -17.34 -8.09 0.58
C LYS A 93 -17.48 -7.20 -0.65
N TRP A 94 -16.47 -6.38 -0.95
CA TRP A 94 -16.42 -5.58 -2.18
C TRP A 94 -16.49 -6.46 -3.42
N HIS A 95 -15.71 -7.55 -3.46
CA HIS A 95 -15.72 -8.45 -4.60
C HIS A 95 -16.99 -9.27 -4.71
N ARG A 96 -17.55 -9.74 -3.59
CA ARG A 96 -18.77 -10.56 -3.56
C ARG A 96 -20.02 -9.77 -3.94
N ASP A 97 -20.18 -8.56 -3.40
CA ASP A 97 -21.45 -7.82 -3.44
C ASP A 97 -21.35 -6.49 -4.22
N GLY A 98 -20.17 -6.14 -4.73
CA GLY A 98 -19.87 -4.80 -5.24
C GLY A 98 -19.50 -3.81 -4.13
N GLY A 99 -18.95 -2.66 -4.56
CA GLY A 99 -18.53 -1.58 -3.67
C GLY A 99 -19.70 -0.74 -3.14
N ASP A 100 -19.61 -0.34 -1.88
CA ASP A 100 -20.44 0.69 -1.25
C ASP A 100 -19.59 1.52 -0.29
N ASP A 101 -20.16 2.58 0.27
CA ASP A 101 -19.44 3.52 1.15
C ASP A 101 -18.93 2.84 2.42
N THR A 102 -19.67 1.88 2.99
CA THR A 102 -19.24 1.18 4.21
C THR A 102 -18.00 0.33 3.93
N LYS A 103 -18.02 -0.45 2.85
CA LYS A 103 -16.88 -1.28 2.43
C LYS A 103 -15.69 -0.40 2.06
N ARG A 104 -15.93 0.71 1.34
CA ARG A 104 -14.91 1.70 1.00
C ARG A 104 -14.24 2.27 2.25
N THR A 105 -15.03 2.78 3.20
CA THR A 105 -14.52 3.34 4.45
C THR A 105 -13.72 2.32 5.25
N ASN A 106 -14.17 1.07 5.33
CA ASN A 106 -13.43 0.00 6.01
C ASN A 106 -12.05 -0.24 5.38
N ILE A 107 -11.99 -0.36 4.05
CA ILE A 107 -10.73 -0.56 3.32
C ILE A 107 -9.81 0.64 3.52
N LEU A 108 -10.33 1.86 3.36
CA LEU A 108 -9.55 3.09 3.53
C LEU A 108 -9.05 3.27 4.96
N THR A 109 -9.86 2.90 5.96
CA THR A 109 -9.46 2.94 7.37
C THR A 109 -8.28 2.00 7.62
N ALA A 110 -8.35 0.78 7.08
CA ALA A 110 -7.24 -0.16 7.23
C ALA A 110 -5.97 0.32 6.51
N VAL A 111 -6.09 0.82 5.28
CA VAL A 111 -4.97 1.41 4.53
C VAL A 111 -4.35 2.59 5.28
N GLY A 112 -5.17 3.49 5.82
CA GLY A 112 -4.72 4.64 6.61
C GLY A 112 -3.98 4.21 7.88
N CYS A 113 -4.52 3.24 8.64
CA CYS A 113 -3.86 2.72 9.82
C CYS A 113 -2.53 2.02 9.50
N ILE A 114 -2.47 1.21 8.44
CA ILE A 114 -1.23 0.56 7.99
C ILE A 114 -0.20 1.60 7.55
N TRP A 115 -0.60 2.61 6.79
CA TRP A 115 0.30 3.70 6.39
C TRP A 115 0.85 4.44 7.61
N THR A 116 0.00 4.85 8.54
CA THR A 116 0.44 5.55 9.76
C THR A 116 1.37 4.68 10.59
N THR A 117 1.13 3.37 10.66
CA THR A 117 1.99 2.45 11.40
C THR A 117 3.33 2.22 10.70
N ALA A 118 3.33 1.90 9.41
CA ALA A 118 4.54 1.50 8.70
C ALA A 118 5.32 2.68 8.13
N VAL A 119 4.66 3.66 7.52
CA VAL A 119 5.30 4.71 6.73
C VAL A 119 5.63 5.92 7.59
N GLN A 120 4.75 6.33 8.49
CA GLN A 120 5.01 7.48 9.37
C GLN A 120 5.95 7.12 10.53
N GLN A 121 5.95 5.87 11.03
CA GLN A 121 6.85 5.45 12.11
C GLN A 121 8.20 4.91 11.61
N ALA A 122 8.34 4.56 10.32
CA ALA A 122 9.60 4.01 9.79
C ALA A 122 10.75 5.01 9.71
N THR A 123 10.54 6.30 10.00
CA THR A 123 11.57 7.30 9.73
C THR A 123 11.76 8.36 10.81
N ILE A 124 13.03 8.59 11.15
CA ILE A 124 13.57 9.84 11.71
C ILE A 124 13.72 10.91 10.59
N ALA A 125 13.68 10.51 9.31
CA ALA A 125 13.85 11.36 8.12
C ALA A 125 12.59 11.37 7.21
N GLN A 126 12.04 12.55 6.97
CA GLN A 126 10.81 12.88 6.21
C GLN A 126 10.28 11.83 5.21
N THR A 127 8.99 11.49 5.32
CA THR A 127 8.22 10.62 4.39
C THR A 127 8.50 10.90 2.91
N THR A 128 8.69 12.16 2.55
CA THR A 128 9.09 12.60 1.20
C THR A 128 10.27 11.82 0.62
N ASP A 129 11.33 11.61 1.40
CA ASP A 129 12.56 10.97 0.92
C ASP A 129 12.36 9.47 0.73
N LEU A 130 11.59 8.84 1.62
CA LEU A 130 11.20 7.44 1.51
C LEU A 130 10.40 7.19 0.23
N LEU A 131 9.40 8.04 -0.06
CA LEU A 131 8.60 7.91 -1.27
C LEU A 131 9.44 8.12 -2.53
N GLN A 132 10.37 9.07 -2.50
CA GLN A 132 11.30 9.32 -3.62
C GLN A 132 12.20 8.12 -3.86
N ALA A 133 12.86 7.60 -2.82
CA ALA A 133 13.73 6.43 -2.90
C ALA A 133 12.98 5.18 -3.41
N ASN A 134 11.73 4.99 -2.97
CA ASN A 134 10.90 3.89 -3.44
C ASN A 134 10.61 4.00 -4.95
N ILE A 135 10.20 5.18 -5.45
CA ILE A 135 9.94 5.37 -6.88
C ILE A 135 11.21 5.19 -7.71
N ASP A 136 12.35 5.71 -7.26
CA ASP A 136 13.60 5.58 -7.99
C ASP A 136 14.03 4.10 -8.11
N LYS A 137 13.88 3.33 -7.03
CA LYS A 137 14.06 1.87 -7.02
C LYS A 137 13.16 1.17 -8.05
N LEU A 138 11.86 1.52 -8.07
CA LEU A 138 10.90 0.87 -8.96
C LEU A 138 11.13 1.22 -10.43
N ARG A 139 11.47 2.47 -10.73
CA ARG A 139 11.83 2.92 -12.08
C ARG A 139 13.10 2.25 -12.60
N ASP A 140 14.12 2.09 -11.76
CA ASP A 140 15.32 1.33 -12.11
C ASP A 140 15.00 -0.13 -12.46
N ARG A 141 14.18 -0.81 -11.63
CA ARG A 141 13.73 -2.18 -11.91
C ARG A 141 12.93 -2.27 -13.22
N GLN A 142 12.09 -1.27 -13.49
CA GLN A 142 11.32 -1.19 -14.74
C GLN A 142 12.24 -0.99 -15.94
N ALA A 143 13.22 -0.08 -15.86
CA ALA A 143 14.18 0.19 -16.93
C ALA A 143 15.05 -1.04 -17.25
N ARG A 144 15.38 -1.84 -16.24
CA ARG A 144 16.11 -3.11 -16.41
C ARG A 144 15.24 -4.28 -16.89
N GLY A 145 13.92 -4.09 -17.01
CA GLY A 145 12.99 -5.16 -17.41
C GLY A 145 12.86 -6.28 -16.39
N VAL A 146 13.22 -6.04 -15.11
CA VAL A 146 13.18 -7.03 -14.03
C VAL A 146 12.06 -6.77 -13.02
N LEU A 147 11.15 -5.86 -13.35
CA LEU A 147 9.98 -5.58 -12.53
C LEU A 147 8.98 -6.75 -12.69
N HIS A 148 9.02 -7.66 -11.72
CA HIS A 148 8.04 -8.74 -11.64
C HIS A 148 6.93 -8.33 -10.68
N GLY A 149 5.72 -8.84 -10.91
CA GLY A 149 4.72 -8.85 -9.86
C GLY A 149 5.31 -9.56 -8.65
N SER A 150 5.19 -8.97 -7.47
CA SER A 150 5.91 -9.22 -6.22
C SER A 150 5.79 -10.63 -5.61
N GLY A 151 5.46 -11.67 -6.40
CA GLY A 151 5.28 -13.04 -5.94
C GLY A 151 6.26 -14.08 -6.51
N ASP A 152 7.11 -13.73 -7.48
CA ASP A 152 7.78 -14.76 -8.30
C ASP A 152 9.23 -15.13 -7.91
N ASN A 153 9.85 -14.51 -6.89
CA ASN A 153 11.21 -14.90 -6.46
C ASN A 153 11.42 -14.74 -4.94
N ARG A 154 10.82 -15.64 -4.17
CA ARG A 154 11.26 -15.99 -2.81
C ARG A 154 11.42 -17.49 -2.69
#